data_AF-A0A951H754-F1
#
_entry.id   AF-A0A951H754-F1
#
_cell.length_a   1.000
_cell.length_b   1.000
_cell.length_c   1.000
_cell.angle_alpha   90.00
_cell.angle_beta   90.00
_cell.angle_gamma   90.00
#
_symmetry.space_group_name_H-M   'P 1'
#
loop_
_entity.id
_entity.type
_entity.pdbx_description
1 polymer ?
#
loop_
_entity_poly.entity_id
_entity_poly.type
_entity_poly.pdbx_seq_one_letter_code
_entity_poly.pdbx_strand_id
1 'polypeptide(L)'
;MLQQNQQERSVGELFADLSREVSNLVRQEVQLAKTELTEKATQTGKNLVSIVIGGVLAFAGLLGLEAAAILGLARVLPDWGAALLVAVVILIVAMMLVMKGINALKNQDLVPRQTVDTLKEDAQWAKQQVK
;
A
#
# COMPACT_ATOMS: atom_id res chain seq x y z
N MET A 1 64.66 -1.85 -25.91
CA MET A 1 64.37 -2.84 -24.84
C MET A 1 63.14 -2.36 -24.07
N LEU A 2 61.94 -2.76 -24.47
CA LEU A 2 60.71 -2.53 -23.70
C LEU A 2 60.16 -3.91 -23.34
N GLN A 3 60.62 -4.46 -22.21
CA GLN A 3 60.01 -5.64 -21.62
C GLN A 3 58.68 -5.21 -21.00
N GLN A 4 57.58 -5.47 -21.72
CA GLN A 4 56.25 -5.44 -21.14
C GLN A 4 56.16 -6.60 -20.15
N ASN A 5 56.17 -6.23 -18.87
CA ASN A 5 56.05 -7.12 -17.74
C ASN A 5 54.63 -7.71 -17.75
N GLN A 6 54.43 -8.87 -18.37
CA GLN A 6 53.21 -9.67 -18.18
C GLN A 6 53.29 -10.28 -16.78
N GLN A 7 52.90 -9.50 -15.76
CA GLN A 7 52.59 -10.06 -14.45
C GLN A 7 51.31 -10.87 -14.61
N GLU A 8 51.44 -12.20 -14.56
CA GLU A 8 50.33 -13.11 -14.38
C GLU A 8 49.53 -12.66 -13.15
N ARG A 9 48.28 -12.24 -13.38
CA ARG A 9 47.41 -11.72 -12.31
C ARG A 9 47.25 -12.80 -11.25
N SER A 10 47.50 -12.44 -10.00
CA SER A 10 47.42 -13.36 -8.87
C SER A 10 45.96 -13.80 -8.65
N VAL A 11 45.74 -15.06 -8.25
CA VAL A 11 44.42 -15.58 -7.86
C VAL A 11 43.77 -14.72 -6.75
N GLY A 12 44.59 -14.15 -5.87
CA GLY A 12 44.11 -13.21 -4.84
C GLY A 12 43.62 -11.87 -5.40
N GLU A 13 44.16 -11.44 -6.53
CA GLU A 13 43.77 -10.21 -7.21
C GLU A 13 42.42 -10.38 -7.93
N LEU A 14 42.19 -11.54 -8.56
CA LEU A 14 40.91 -11.92 -9.15
C LEU A 14 39.78 -12.04 -8.11
N PHE A 15 40.09 -12.59 -6.93
CA PHE A 15 39.11 -12.73 -5.85
C PHE A 15 38.74 -11.37 -5.22
N ALA A 16 39.73 -10.47 -5.13
CA ALA A 16 39.51 -9.09 -4.69
C ALA A 16 38.66 -8.30 -5.70
N ASP A 17 38.88 -8.49 -7.00
CA ASP A 17 38.08 -7.89 -8.07
C ASP A 17 36.63 -8.41 -8.05
N LEU A 18 36.42 -9.72 -7.97
CA LEU A 18 35.08 -10.33 -7.88
C LEU A 18 34.31 -9.84 -6.64
N SER A 19 34.98 -9.79 -5.48
CA SER A 19 34.35 -9.29 -4.25
C SER A 19 33.90 -7.83 -4.40
N ARG A 20 34.70 -7.03 -5.12
CA ARG A 20 34.40 -5.63 -5.41
C ARG A 20 33.25 -5.49 -6.41
N GLU A 21 33.18 -6.34 -7.43
CA GLU A 21 32.07 -6.40 -8.39
C GLU A 21 30.76 -6.81 -7.73
N VAL A 22 30.76 -7.85 -6.88
CA VAL A 22 29.57 -8.26 -6.13
C VAL A 22 29.10 -7.14 -5.20
N SER A 23 30.02 -6.47 -4.49
CA SER A 23 29.67 -5.34 -3.63
C SER A 23 29.08 -4.17 -4.44
N ASN A 24 29.58 -3.93 -5.65
CA ASN A 24 29.04 -2.92 -6.55
C ASN A 24 27.66 -3.31 -7.08
N LEU A 25 27.44 -4.57 -7.43
CA LEU A 25 26.14 -5.08 -7.89
C LEU A 25 25.07 -4.94 -6.81
N VAL A 26 25.38 -5.35 -5.57
CA VAL A 26 24.46 -5.20 -4.44
C VAL A 26 24.11 -3.73 -4.20
N ARG A 27 25.09 -2.82 -4.29
CA ARG A 27 24.83 -1.38 -4.19
C ARG A 27 23.92 -0.87 -5.31
N GLN A 28 24.12 -1.34 -6.53
CA GLN A 28 23.28 -0.97 -7.68
C GLN A 28 21.85 -1.49 -7.54
N GLU A 29 21.65 -2.74 -7.14
CA GLU A 29 20.33 -3.30 -6.87
C GLU A 29 19.60 -2.53 -5.76
N VAL A 30 20.30 -2.17 -4.69
CA VAL A 30 19.73 -1.32 -3.64
C VAL A 30 19.34 0.07 -4.17
N GLN A 31 20.15 0.67 -5.06
CA GLN A 31 19.83 1.96 -5.68
C GLN A 31 18.66 1.86 -6.67
N LEU A 32 18.57 0.76 -7.42
CA LEU A 32 17.49 0.48 -8.35
C LEU A 32 16.18 0.28 -7.59
N ALA A 33 16.19 -0.59 -6.57
CA ALA A 33 15.05 -0.82 -5.69
C ALA A 33 14.58 0.48 -5.01
N LYS A 34 15.51 1.32 -4.54
CA LYS A 34 15.17 2.65 -3.99
C LYS A 34 14.49 3.54 -5.03
N THR A 35 15.00 3.56 -6.26
CA THR A 35 14.42 4.35 -7.35
C THR A 35 13.02 3.87 -7.70
N GLU A 36 12.83 2.57 -7.91
CA GLU A 36 11.52 1.99 -8.22
C GLU A 36 10.51 2.22 -7.08
N LEU A 37 10.91 2.03 -5.83
CA LEU A 37 10.05 2.30 -4.68
C LEU A 37 9.65 3.78 -4.61
N THR A 38 10.58 4.70 -4.86
CA THR A 38 10.32 6.14 -4.86
C THR A 38 9.40 6.54 -6.01
N GLU A 39 9.60 5.98 -7.20
CA GLU A 39 8.77 6.26 -8.37
C GLU A 39 7.35 5.72 -8.17
N LYS A 40 7.20 4.47 -7.70
CA LYS A 40 5.89 3.90 -7.34
C LYS A 40 5.19 4.70 -6.25
N ALA A 41 5.92 5.12 -5.22
CA ALA A 41 5.38 5.97 -4.15
C ALA A 41 4.92 7.34 -4.69
N THR A 42 5.69 7.94 -5.59
CA THR A 42 5.37 9.25 -6.19
C THR A 42 4.17 9.16 -7.13
N GLN A 43 4.11 8.15 -7.99
CA GLN A 43 2.96 7.91 -8.88
C GLN A 43 1.68 7.64 -8.08
N THR A 44 1.77 6.79 -7.05
CA THR A 44 0.63 6.50 -6.17
C THR A 44 0.22 7.74 -5.36
N GLY A 45 1.20 8.52 -4.88
CA GLY A 45 0.98 9.73 -4.09
C GLY A 45 0.28 10.86 -4.84
N LYS A 46 0.58 11.06 -6.14
CA LYS A 46 -0.10 12.08 -6.98
C LYS A 46 -1.61 11.83 -7.08
N ASN A 47 -2.02 10.57 -7.20
CA ASN A 47 -3.44 10.21 -7.28
C ASN A 47 -4.14 10.37 -5.93
N LEU A 48 -3.42 10.18 -4.82
CA LEU A 48 -3.96 10.34 -3.47
C LEU A 48 -4.43 11.77 -3.21
N VAL A 49 -3.72 12.79 -3.69
CA VAL A 49 -4.13 14.20 -3.54
C VAL A 49 -5.49 14.44 -4.18
N SER A 50 -5.69 13.94 -5.40
CA SER A 50 -6.96 14.09 -6.12
C SER A 50 -8.10 13.33 -5.42
N ILE A 51 -7.82 12.14 -4.87
CA ILE A 51 -8.78 11.37 -4.08
C ILE A 51 -9.19 12.13 -2.81
N VAL A 52 -8.24 12.72 -2.09
CA VAL A 52 -8.53 13.48 -0.87
C VAL A 52 -9.37 14.72 -1.20
N ILE A 53 -8.96 15.51 -2.20
CA ILE A 53 -9.72 16.72 -2.60
C ILE A 53 -11.12 16.34 -3.07
N GLY A 54 -11.23 15.33 -3.95
CA GLY A 54 -12.51 14.82 -4.44
C GLY A 54 -13.39 14.31 -3.30
N GLY A 55 -12.81 13.60 -2.33
CA GLY A 55 -13.51 13.12 -1.14
C GLY A 55 -14.05 14.25 -0.26
N VAL A 56 -13.24 15.29 -0.03
CA VAL A 56 -13.68 16.48 0.73
C VAL A 56 -14.82 17.21 0.01
N LEU A 57 -14.70 17.41 -1.29
CA LEU A 57 -15.76 18.06 -2.09
C LEU A 57 -17.04 17.22 -2.12
N ALA A 58 -16.92 15.91 -2.30
CA ALA A 58 -18.07 15.00 -2.26
C ALA A 58 -18.76 15.01 -0.89
N PHE A 59 -17.98 15.03 0.20
CA PHE A 59 -18.52 15.15 1.56
C PHE A 59 -19.24 16.48 1.78
N ALA A 60 -18.65 17.60 1.36
CA ALA A 60 -19.30 18.90 1.43
C ALA A 60 -20.60 18.95 0.61
N GLY A 61 -20.60 18.37 -0.59
CA GLY A 61 -21.80 18.23 -1.42
C GLY A 61 -22.89 17.37 -0.76
N LEU A 62 -22.50 16.29 -0.09
CA LEU A 62 -23.43 15.45 0.67
C LEU A 62 -24.11 16.21 1.81
N LEU A 63 -23.36 17.04 2.56
CA LEU A 63 -23.94 17.92 3.59
C LEU A 63 -24.92 18.93 2.98
N GLY A 64 -24.62 19.47 1.80
CA GLY A 64 -25.55 20.32 1.05
C GLY A 64 -26.84 19.61 0.64
N LEU A 65 -26.74 18.36 0.17
CA LEU A 65 -27.88 17.52 -0.16
C LEU A 65 -28.71 17.15 1.07
N GLU A 66 -28.06 16.86 2.19
CA GLU A 66 -28.71 16.60 3.48
C GLU A 66 -29.53 17.82 3.93
N ALA A 67 -28.91 19.01 3.92
CA ALA A 67 -29.61 20.25 4.23
C ALA A 67 -30.78 20.52 3.28
N ALA A 68 -30.60 20.31 1.97
CA ALA A 68 -31.67 20.47 0.98
C ALA A 68 -32.83 19.49 1.22
N ALA A 69 -32.54 18.24 1.57
CA ALA A 69 -33.55 17.24 1.90
C ALA A 69 -34.35 17.63 3.16
N ILE A 70 -33.65 18.09 4.21
CA ILE A 70 -34.28 18.57 5.46
C ILE A 70 -35.19 19.76 5.16
N LEU A 71 -34.69 20.79 4.47
CA LEU A 71 -35.47 21.98 4.13
C LEU A 71 -36.65 21.69 3.20
N GLY A 72 -36.50 20.72 2.30
CA GLY A 72 -37.58 20.23 1.44
C GLY A 72 -38.68 19.55 2.25
N LEU A 73 -38.31 18.63 3.15
CA LEU A 73 -39.25 17.94 4.04
C LEU A 73 -39.88 18.86 5.08
N ALA A 74 -39.17 19.89 5.54
CA ALA A 74 -39.69 20.90 6.46
C ALA A 74 -40.87 21.70 5.88
N ARG A 75 -41.13 21.62 4.57
CA ARG A 75 -42.35 22.20 3.96
C ARG A 75 -43.63 21.45 4.33
N VAL A 76 -43.51 20.19 4.77
CA VAL A 76 -44.65 19.30 5.06
C VAL A 76 -44.59 18.68 6.47
N LEU A 77 -43.44 18.76 7.15
CA LEU A 77 -43.21 18.30 8.52
C LEU A 77 -42.61 19.43 9.36
N PRO A 78 -42.74 19.39 10.70
CA PRO A 78 -41.95 20.26 11.57
C PRO A 78 -40.45 20.09 11.32
N ASP A 79 -39.68 21.17 11.41
CA ASP A 79 -38.24 21.21 11.11
C ASP A 79 -37.45 20.10 11.81
N TRP A 80 -37.74 19.86 13.10
CA TRP A 80 -37.11 18.81 13.89
C TRP A 80 -37.46 17.40 13.38
N GLY A 81 -38.68 17.19 12.90
CA GLY A 81 -39.16 15.91 12.37
C GLY A 81 -38.55 15.60 11.01
N ALA A 82 -38.41 16.61 10.15
CA ALA A 82 -37.68 16.50 8.89
C ALA A 82 -36.21 16.11 9.11
N ALA A 83 -35.54 16.81 10.03
CA ALA A 83 -34.14 16.51 10.39
C ALA A 83 -33.96 15.08 10.92
N LEU A 84 -34.83 14.63 11.84
CA LEU A 84 -34.77 13.26 12.37
C LEU A 84 -35.00 12.20 11.29
N LEU A 85 -35.97 12.42 10.40
CA LEU A 85 -36.27 11.45 9.35
C LEU A 85 -35.09 11.28 8.38
N VAL A 86 -34.50 12.39 7.94
CA VAL A 86 -33.31 12.36 7.07
C VAL A 86 -32.15 11.68 7.78
N ALA A 87 -31.90 12.01 9.05
CA ALA A 87 -30.84 11.39 9.84
C ALA A 87 -31.01 9.87 9.97
N VAL A 88 -32.23 9.38 10.25
CA VAL A 88 -32.52 7.94 10.33
C VAL A 88 -32.24 7.24 9.00
N VAL A 89 -32.66 7.83 7.88
CA VAL A 89 -32.40 7.26 6.54
C VAL A 89 -30.90 7.16 6.28
N ILE A 90 -30.13 8.22 6.58
CA ILE A 90 -28.68 8.23 6.43
C ILE A 90 -28.02 7.17 7.31
N LEU A 91 -28.44 7.03 8.58
CA LEU A 91 -27.92 6.03 9.51
C LEU A 91 -28.16 4.59 9.03
N ILE A 92 -29.32 4.32 8.44
CA ILE A 92 -29.63 3.00 7.87
C ILE A 92 -28.67 2.70 6.70
N VAL A 93 -28.47 3.66 5.79
CA VAL A 93 -27.53 3.50 4.67
C VAL A 93 -26.09 3.30 5.17
N ALA A 94 -25.66 4.11 6.14
CA ALA A 94 -24.34 3.99 6.76
C ALA A 94 -24.14 2.60 7.39
N MET A 95 -25.13 2.12 8.15
CA MET A 95 -25.08 0.79 8.77
C MET A 95 -24.94 -0.32 7.71
N MET A 96 -25.70 -0.28 6.62
CA MET A 96 -25.59 -1.26 5.53
C MET A 96 -24.19 -1.26 4.90
N LEU A 97 -23.62 -0.07 4.64
CA LEU A 97 -22.28 0.05 4.07
C LEU A 97 -21.19 -0.47 5.02
N VAL A 98 -21.28 -0.15 6.31
CA VAL A 98 -20.36 -0.66 7.34
C VAL A 98 -20.43 -2.18 7.42
N MET A 99 -21.63 -2.76 7.45
CA MET A 99 -21.81 -4.21 7.48
C MET A 99 -21.25 -4.88 6.22
N LYS A 100 -21.49 -4.29 5.04
CA LYS A 100 -20.90 -4.76 3.78
C LYS A 100 -19.37 -4.73 3.82
N GLY A 101 -18.78 -3.65 4.33
CA GLY A 101 -17.33 -3.52 4.48
C GLY A 101 -16.73 -4.55 5.44
N ILE A 102 -17.35 -4.72 6.61
CA ILE A 102 -16.93 -5.74 7.59
C ILE A 102 -17.02 -7.14 6.98
N ASN A 103 -18.10 -7.45 6.28
CA ASN A 103 -18.28 -8.76 5.64
C ASN A 103 -17.26 -8.98 4.51
N ALA A 104 -16.93 -7.95 3.73
CA ALA A 104 -15.90 -8.04 2.71
C ALA A 104 -14.52 -8.35 3.32
N LEU A 105 -14.17 -7.71 4.44
CA LEU A 105 -12.92 -7.97 5.15
C LEU A 105 -12.87 -9.37 5.78
N LYS A 106 -13.99 -9.85 6.34
CA LYS A 106 -14.09 -11.21 6.89
C LYS A 106 -13.94 -12.30 5.83
N ASN A 107 -14.40 -12.03 4.61
CA ASN A 107 -14.37 -12.99 3.51
C ASN A 107 -13.05 -12.98 2.72
N GLN A 108 -12.14 -12.04 3.00
CA GLN A 108 -10.80 -12.06 2.43
C GLN A 108 -9.84 -12.77 3.39
N ASP A 109 -9.14 -13.77 2.88
CA ASP A 109 -8.00 -14.39 3.59
C ASP A 109 -6.84 -13.38 3.56
N LEU A 110 -6.86 -12.42 4.51
CA LEU A 110 -5.87 -11.34 4.61
C LEU A 110 -4.46 -11.83 4.96
N VAL A 111 -4.35 -13.10 5.37
CA VAL A 111 -3.07 -13.76 5.61
C VAL A 111 -2.62 -14.42 4.30
N PRO A 112 -1.48 -14.05 3.72
CA PRO A 112 -0.90 -14.74 2.57
C PRO A 112 -0.37 -16.11 3.02
N ARG A 113 -1.28 -17.08 3.16
CA ARG A 113 -1.00 -18.41 3.75
C ARG A 113 0.16 -19.10 3.05
N GLN A 114 0.21 -19.04 1.71
CA GLN A 114 1.30 -19.62 0.93
C GLN A 114 2.66 -19.04 1.32
N THR A 115 2.78 -17.70 1.43
CA THR A 115 4.04 -17.05 1.84
C THR A 115 4.41 -17.38 3.28
N VAL A 116 3.44 -17.48 4.18
CA VAL A 116 3.68 -17.87 5.57
C VAL A 116 4.13 -19.33 5.66
N ASP A 117 3.57 -20.21 4.84
CA ASP A 117 3.91 -21.63 4.81
C ASP A 117 5.29 -21.86 4.20
N THR A 118 5.66 -21.17 3.12
CA THR A 118 7.02 -21.25 2.56
C THR A 118 8.07 -20.74 3.56
N LEU A 119 7.79 -19.64 4.27
CA LEU A 119 8.71 -19.13 5.30
C LEU A 119 8.88 -20.10 6.49
N LYS A 120 7.82 -20.86 6.84
CA LYS A 120 7.91 -21.91 7.86
C LYS A 120 8.75 -23.08 7.38
N GLU A 121 8.58 -23.51 6.14
CA GLU A 121 9.39 -24.58 5.53
C GLU A 121 10.87 -24.19 5.48
N ASP A 122 11.18 -22.97 5.02
CA ASP A 122 12.55 -22.45 4.98
C ASP A 122 13.18 -22.39 6.37
N ALA A 123 12.43 -21.95 7.39
CA ALA A 123 12.89 -21.92 8.77
C ALA A 123 13.12 -23.32 9.35
N GLN A 124 12.30 -24.30 8.96
CA GLN A 124 12.47 -25.70 9.37
C GLN A 124 13.70 -26.32 8.71
N TRP A 125 13.89 -26.09 7.41
CA TRP A 125 15.06 -26.56 6.66
C TRP A 125 16.37 -25.99 7.24
N ALA A 126 16.40 -24.69 7.55
CA ALA A 126 17.54 -24.05 8.19
C ALA A 126 17.85 -24.62 9.58
N LYS A 127 16.84 -24.97 10.37
CA LYS A 127 17.03 -25.63 11.68
C LYS A 127 17.59 -27.04 11.58
N GLN A 128 17.25 -27.78 10.52
CA GLN A 128 17.76 -29.13 10.30
C GLN A 128 19.22 -29.14 9.86
N GLN A 129 19.68 -28.12 9.14
CA GLN A 129 21.09 -27.98 8.71
C GLN A 129 22.07 -27.67 9.85
N VAL A 130 21.60 -27.10 10.96
CA VAL A 130 22.43 -26.68 12.10
C VAL A 130 22.55 -27.78 13.17
N LYS A 131 21.80 -28.89 13.04
CA LYS A 131 21.77 -29.99 14.00
C LYS A 131 22.50 -31.21 13.46
#